data_AF-A0A811ZQ99-F1
#
_entry.id   AF-A0A811ZQ99-F1
#
_cell.length_a   1.000
_cell.length_b   1.000
_cell.length_c   1.000
_cell.angle_alpha   90.00
_cell.angle_beta   90.00
_cell.angle_gamma   90.00
#
_symmetry.space_group_name_H-M   'P 1'
#
loop_
_entity.id
_entity.type
_entity.pdbx_description
1 polymer ?
#
loop_
_entity_poly.entity_id
_entity_poly.type
_entity_poly.pdbx_seq_one_letter_code
_entity_poly.pdbx_strand_id
1 'polypeptide(L)' 'MSPGAHMRSVHGLVEQLKLEASIEKIKVFENACKVALLVGVPAGSNPFWKPKSRTLF' A
#
# COMPACT_ATOMS: atom_id res chain seq x y z
N MET A 1 -19.42 13.18 36.44
CA MET A 1 -18.18 12.37 36.33
C MET A 1 -17.19 12.87 37.39
N SER A 2 -16.55 11.98 38.14
CA SER A 2 -15.56 12.42 39.14
C SER A 2 -14.29 12.94 38.43
N PRO A 3 -13.74 14.10 38.80
CA PRO A 3 -12.54 14.67 38.20
C PRO A 3 -11.36 13.68 38.20
N GLY A 4 -11.21 12.88 39.26
CA GLY A 4 -10.16 11.86 39.36
C GLY A 4 -10.34 10.69 38.39
N ALA A 5 -11.58 10.33 38.03
CA ALA A 5 -11.83 9.29 37.02
C ALA A 5 -11.50 9.77 35.61
N HIS A 6 -11.79 11.04 35.31
CA HIS A 6 -11.44 11.66 34.03
C HIS A 6 -9.92 11.81 33.86
N MET A 7 -9.21 12.21 34.92
CA MET A 7 -7.74 12.30 34.88
C MET A 7 -7.08 10.95 34.61
N ARG A 8 -7.58 9.87 35.22
CA ARG A 8 -7.08 8.50 34.98
C ARG A 8 -7.35 8.03 33.55
N SER A 9 -8.52 8.33 32.98
CA SER A 9 -8.79 7.99 31.58
C SER A 9 -7.88 8.75 30.63
N VAL A 10 -7.63 10.04 30.87
CA VAL A 10 -6.73 10.85 30.04
C VAL A 10 -5.30 10.32 30.14
N HIS A 11 -4.83 10.00 31.34
CA HIS A 11 -3.53 9.39 31.53
C HIS A 11 -3.38 8.07 30.75
N GLY A 12 -4.39 7.19 30.82
CA GLY A 12 -4.39 5.94 30.04
C GLY A 12 -4.30 6.18 28.53
N LEU A 13 -5.04 7.17 28.01
CA LEU A 13 -5.01 7.52 26.58
C LEU A 13 -3.63 8.04 26.14
N VAL A 14 -2.96 8.85 26.97
CA VAL A 14 -1.62 9.37 26.66
C VAL A 14 -0.61 8.23 26.56
N GLU A 15 -0.65 7.27 27.49
CA GLU A 15 0.26 6.12 27.47
C GLU A 15 0.02 5.22 26.25
N GLN A 16 -1.25 5.03 25.86
CA GLN A 16 -1.58 4.30 24.63
C GLN A 16 -1.04 5.02 23.37
N LEU A 17 -1.26 6.34 23.26
CA LEU A 17 -0.80 7.12 22.12
C LEU A 17 0.73 7.14 21.99
N LYS A 18 1.46 7.14 23.11
CA LYS A 18 2.92 6.98 23.10
C LYS A 18 3.33 5.66 22.45
N LEU A 19 2.68 4.56 22.82
CA LEU A 19 2.95 3.25 22.23
C LEU A 19 2.65 3.24 20.72
N GLU A 20 1.52 3.79 20.30
CA GLU A 20 1.14 3.88 18.88
C GLU A 20 2.10 4.76 18.07
N ALA A 21 2.58 5.86 18.66
CA ALA A 21 3.56 6.74 18.03
C ALA A 21 4.95 6.10 17.90
N SER A 22 5.30 5.16 18.78
CA SER A 22 6.55 4.41 18.72
C SER A 22 6.55 3.28 17.68
N ILE A 23 5.41 2.95 17.08
CA ILE A 23 5.34 1.92 16.03
C ILE A 23 6.06 2.41 14.77
N GLU A 24 7.04 1.62 14.31
CA GLU A 24 7.74 1.86 13.06
C GLU A 24 6.78 1.71 11.86
N LYS A 25 6.74 2.73 11.01
CA LYS A 25 5.89 2.72 9.81
C LYS A 25 6.65 2.15 8.62
N ILE A 26 6.02 1.23 7.90
CA ILE A 26 6.52 0.73 6.62
C ILE A 26 6.11 1.64 5.47
N LYS A 27 6.96 1.75 4.44
CA LYS A 27 6.66 2.52 3.24
C LYS A 27 5.61 1.79 2.40
N VAL A 28 4.47 2.44 2.17
CA VAL A 28 3.46 1.93 1.23
C VAL A 28 4.01 2.11 -0.19
N PHE A 29 4.17 1.01 -0.92
CA PHE A 29 4.65 1.03 -2.30
C PHE A 29 3.45 1.10 -3.26
N GLU A 30 3.35 2.18 -4.03
CA GLU A 30 2.33 2.32 -5.08
C GLU A 30 2.73 1.46 -6.29
N ASN A 31 2.20 0.24 -6.38
CA ASN A 31 2.50 -0.69 -7.48
C ASN A 31 1.49 -0.64 -8.64
N ALA A 32 0.58 0.35 -8.68
CA ALA A 32 -0.51 0.39 -9.65
C ALA A 32 0.01 0.37 -11.11
N CYS A 33 1.14 1.03 -11.38
CA CYS A 33 1.73 1.09 -12.72
C CYS A 33 2.32 -0.24 -13.23
N LYS A 34 2.53 -1.24 -12.36
CA LYS A 34 3.03 -2.56 -12.77
C LYS A 34 1.92 -3.58 -13.01
N VAL A 35 0.67 -3.19 -12.76
CA VAL A 35 -0.48 -4.06 -13.01
C VAL A 35 -0.82 -3.99 -14.49
N ALA A 36 -0.35 -4.97 -15.25
CA ALA A 36 -0.62 -5.19 -16.67
C ALA A 36 -2.10 -5.08 -17.04
N LEU A 37 -3.00 -5.50 -16.14
CA LEU A 37 -4.44 -5.43 -16.34
C LEU A 37 -4.99 -3.99 -16.25
N LEU A 38 -4.32 -3.10 -15.51
CA LEU A 38 -4.77 -1.73 -15.29
C LEU A 38 -4.25 -0.77 -16.37
N VAL A 39 -2.99 -0.93 -16.79
CA VAL A 39 -2.31 0.00 -17.71
C VAL A 39 -2.19 -0.55 -19.13
N GLY A 40 -2.51 -1.84 -19.33
CA GLY A 40 -2.18 -2.55 -20.56
C GLY A 40 -0.68 -2.86 -20.65
N VAL A 41 -0.32 -3.77 -21.54
CA VAL A 41 1.07 -4.16 -21.77
C VAL A 41 1.39 -3.95 -23.26
N PRO A 42 2.55 -3.36 -23.60
CA PRO A 42 2.99 -3.25 -24.99
C PRO A 42 2.96 -4.61 -25.70
N ALA A 43 2.62 -4.61 -26.99
CA ALA A 43 2.43 -5.84 -27.77
C ALA A 43 3.66 -6.78 -27.79
N GLY A 44 4.88 -6.24 -27.60
CA GLY A 44 6.11 -7.02 -27.52
C GLY A 44 6.38 -7.69 -26.18
N SER A 45 5.77 -7.22 -25.09
CA SER A 45 5.93 -7.76 -23.73
C SER A 45 4.73 -8.59 -23.26
N ASN A 46 3.69 -8.72 -24.10
CA ASN A 46 2.53 -9.56 -23.83
C ASN A 46 2.75 -10.98 -24.40
N PRO A 47 2.87 -12.02 -23.55
CA PRO A 47 3.10 -13.39 -24.00
C PRO A 47 1.91 -14.01 -24.75
N PHE A 48 0.74 -13.38 -24.71
CA PHE A 48 -0.47 -13.84 -25.41
C PHE A 48 -0.65 -13.17 -26.78
N TRP A 49 0.26 -12.28 -27.20
CA TRP A 49 0.16 -11.65 -28.52
C TRP A 49 0.52 -12.66 -29.62
N LYS A 50 -0.27 -12.70 -30.71
CA LYS A 50 -0.03 -13.61 -31.84
C LYS A 50 1.39 -13.43 -32.40
N PRO A 51 2.12 -14.53 -32.71
CA PRO A 51 3.38 -14.43 -33.43
C PRO A 51 3.15 -13.67 -34.74
N LYS A 52 3.91 -12.60 -34.98
CA LYS A 52 3.97 -12.01 -36.32
C LYS A 52 4.68 -13.04 -37.18
N SER A 53 3.95 -13.69 -38.09
CA SER A 53 4.56 -14.51 -39.13
C SER A 53 5.57 -13.64 -39.87
N ARG A 54 6.86 -13.91 -39.68
CA ARG A 54 7.94 -13.16 -40.31
C ARG A 54 7.94 -13.52 -41.79
N THR A 55 7.52 -12.61 -42.66
CA THR A 55 7.82 -12.72 -44.09
C THR A 55 9.26 -12.26 -44.27
N LEU A 56 10.18 -13.21 -44.47
CA LEU A 56 11.53 -12.92 -44.93
C LEU A 56 11.47 -12.82 -46.46
N PHE A 57 11.64 -11.61 -46.99
CA PHE A 57 12.00 -11.40 -48.39
C PHE A 57 13.52 -11.30 -48.50
#